data_AF-A0A2V8QJF9-F1
#
_entry.id   AF-A0A2V8QJF9-F1
#
_cell.length_a   1.000
_cell.length_b   1.000
_cell.length_c   1.000
_cell.angle_alpha   90.00
_cell.angle_beta   90.00
_cell.angle_gamma   90.00
#
_symmetry.space_group_name_H-M   'P 1'
#
loop_
_entity.id
_entity.type
_entity.pdbx_description
1 polymer ?
#
loop_
_entity_poly.entity_id
_entity_poly.type
_entity_poly.pdbx_seq_one_letter_code
_entity_poly.pdbx_strand_id
1 'polypeptide(L)'
;MKLRVLYHGHCFDGVASAATFTRFYLERIHQDATVAYGGLLHRPGNLLFEGNMFDGDENAIVDFKYSPSERLTWWFDHHQSAFLTPQDEAHFRADKSG
;
A
#
# COMPACT_ATOMS: atom_id res chain seq x y z
N MET A 1 0.70 1.73 -17.86
CA MET A 1 -0.23 1.89 -16.71
C MET A 1 0.50 2.58 -15.57
N LYS A 2 -0.23 3.27 -14.70
CA LYS A 2 0.31 4.00 -13.54
C LYS A 2 0.20 3.13 -12.30
N LEU A 3 1.34 2.79 -11.70
CA LEU A 3 1.40 2.20 -10.37
C LEU A 3 1.54 3.31 -9.33
N ARG A 4 0.59 3.40 -8.40
CA ARG A 4 0.73 4.25 -7.20
C ARG A 4 1.33 3.44 -6.06
N VAL A 5 2.49 3.85 -5.55
CA VAL A 5 3.12 3.23 -4.37
C VAL A 5 3.02 4.20 -3.18
N LEU A 6 2.18 3.84 -2.21
CA LEU A 6 2.08 4.51 -0.93
C LEU A 6 2.96 3.76 0.08
N TYR A 7 3.77 4.49 0.85
CA TYR A 7 4.75 3.88 1.76
C TYR A 7 4.85 4.64 3.07
N HIS A 8 5.41 4.05 4.11
CA HIS A 8 5.68 4.77 5.35
C HIS A 8 6.69 5.90 5.14
N GLY A 9 6.19 7.14 5.12
CA GLY A 9 6.97 8.34 4.91
C GLY A 9 7.93 8.64 6.06
N HIS A 10 9.08 9.23 5.73
CA HIS A 10 10.17 9.53 6.68
C HIS A 10 10.73 8.32 7.45
N CYS A 11 10.44 7.10 6.98
CA CYS A 11 10.99 5.86 7.50
C CYS A 11 11.93 5.23 6.46
N PHE A 12 13.09 4.74 6.90
CA PHE A 12 14.01 4.03 6.01
C PHE A 12 13.41 2.71 5.52
N ASP A 13 12.70 1.98 6.38
CA ASP A 13 12.03 0.73 6.03
C ASP A 13 10.95 0.96 4.96
N GLY A 14 10.14 2.01 5.11
CA GLY A 14 9.14 2.39 4.12
C GLY A 14 9.74 2.71 2.74
N VAL A 15 10.84 3.47 2.69
CA VAL A 15 11.52 3.78 1.42
C VAL A 15 12.17 2.54 0.82
N ALA A 16 12.82 1.70 1.63
CA ALA A 16 13.45 0.46 1.20
C ALA A 16 12.42 -0.54 0.66
N SER A 17 11.27 -0.67 1.33
CA SER A 17 10.14 -1.47 0.89
C SER A 17 9.57 -0.97 -0.43
N ALA A 18 9.38 0.34 -0.59
CA ALA A 18 8.91 0.92 -1.85
C ALA A 18 9.87 0.68 -3.01
N ALA A 19 11.18 0.82 -2.79
CA ALA A 19 12.20 0.57 -3.80
C ALA A 19 12.24 -0.92 -4.20
N THR A 20 12.20 -1.82 -3.21
CA THR A 20 12.23 -3.28 -3.42
C THR A 20 10.99 -3.74 -4.18
N PHE A 21 9.81 -3.30 -3.76
CA PHE A 21 8.55 -3.60 -4.43
C PHE A 21 8.52 -3.05 -5.86
N THR A 22 8.98 -1.81 -6.07
CA THR A 22 9.08 -1.21 -7.42
C THR A 22 9.92 -2.09 -8.34
N ARG A 23 11.10 -2.54 -7.87
CA ARG A 23 11.99 -3.38 -8.67
C ARG A 23 11.30 -4.68 -9.06
N PHE A 24 10.68 -5.37 -8.10
CA PHE A 24 9.92 -6.59 -8.35
C PHE A 24 8.81 -6.35 -9.37
N TYR A 25 8.00 -5.31 -9.19
CA TYR A 25 6.84 -5.02 -10.02
C TYR A 25 7.25 -4.74 -11.47
N LEU A 26 8.27 -3.90 -11.68
CA LEU A 26 8.77 -3.60 -13.02
C LEU A 26 9.40 -4.84 -13.68
N GLU A 27 10.12 -5.68 -12.94
CA GLU A 27 10.75 -6.86 -13.55
C GLU A 27 9.79 -8.02 -13.81
N ARG A 28 8.75 -8.17 -13.01
CA ARG A 28 7.95 -9.40 -12.96
C ARG A 28 6.48 -9.23 -13.32
N ILE A 29 5.94 -8.02 -13.17
CA ILE A 29 4.51 -7.75 -13.31
C ILE A 29 4.26 -6.86 -14.53
N HIS A 30 4.76 -5.62 -14.52
CA HIS A 30 4.57 -4.65 -15.61
C HIS A 30 5.83 -3.80 -15.86
N GLN A 31 6.63 -4.20 -16.85
CA GLN A 31 7.91 -3.57 -17.20
C GLN A 31 7.81 -2.10 -17.60
N ASP A 32 6.73 -1.72 -18.29
CA ASP A 32 6.55 -0.36 -18.81
C ASP A 32 5.65 0.50 -17.90
N ALA A 33 5.46 0.09 -16.65
CA ALA A 33 4.65 0.86 -15.72
C ALA A 33 5.35 2.17 -15.32
N THR A 34 4.58 3.26 -15.23
CA THR A 34 5.04 4.51 -14.64
C THR A 34 4.73 4.50 -13.15
N VAL A 35 5.74 4.70 -12.30
CA VAL A 35 5.59 4.60 -10.85
C VAL A 35 5.46 5.99 -10.24
N ALA A 36 4.43 6.19 -9.43
CA ALA A 36 4.19 7.42 -8.67
C ALA A 36 4.20 7.12 -7.18
N TYR A 37 5.01 7.84 -6.42
CA TYR A 37 5.19 7.60 -4.98
C TYR A 37 4.37 8.57 -4.13
N GLY A 38 3.91 8.13 -2.96
CA GLY A 38 3.27 8.96 -1.95
C GLY A 38 3.66 8.53 -0.54
N GLY A 39 4.31 9.41 0.22
CA GLY A 39 4.67 9.13 1.61
C GLY A 39 3.46 9.29 2.54
N LEU A 40 3.18 8.27 3.35
CA LEU A 40 2.14 8.26 4.37
C LEU A 40 2.73 8.62 5.73
N LEU A 41 2.03 9.45 6.47
CA LEU A 41 2.40 9.85 7.82
C LEU A 41 1.39 9.30 8.81
N HIS A 42 1.86 8.88 9.98
CA HIS A 42 0.97 8.62 11.10
C HIS A 42 0.26 9.91 11.48
N ARG A 43 -1.06 9.89 11.38
CA ARG A 43 -1.93 10.96 11.88
C ARG A 43 -2.83 10.39 12.97
N PRO A 44 -3.14 11.15 14.03
CA PRO A 44 -4.15 10.75 15.00
C PRO A 44 -5.52 10.55 14.33
N GLY A 45 -6.18 9.43 14.60
CA GLY A 45 -7.50 9.08 14.05
C GLY A 45 -7.45 8.21 12.78
N ASN A 46 -8.63 7.75 12.33
CA ASN A 46 -8.79 6.84 11.18
C ASN A 46 -8.62 7.51 9.81
N LEU A 47 -8.15 8.76 9.75
CA LEU A 47 -8.02 9.55 8.51
C LEU A 47 -6.67 9.32 7.81
N LEU A 48 -6.28 8.06 7.64
CA LEU A 48 -5.00 7.69 7.05
C LEU A 48 -5.03 7.61 5.52
N PHE A 49 -6.20 7.34 4.95
CA PHE A 49 -6.40 7.18 3.51
C PHE A 49 -7.53 8.09 3.03
N GLU A 50 -7.21 8.95 2.06
CA GLU A 50 -8.20 9.69 1.30
C GLU A 50 -8.43 8.97 -0.04
N GLY A 51 -9.66 8.95 -0.54
CA GLY A 51 -10.00 8.17 -1.75
C GLY A 51 -9.26 8.63 -3.02
N ASN A 52 -8.75 9.86 -3.04
CA ASN A 52 -7.91 10.40 -4.11
C ASN A 52 -6.46 9.89 -4.06
N MET A 53 -6.03 9.21 -2.98
CA MET A 53 -4.69 8.67 -2.86
C MET A 53 -4.51 7.40 -3.69
N PHE A 54 -5.61 6.68 -3.97
CA PHE A 54 -5.65 5.54 -4.87
C PHE A 54 -6.02 5.97 -6.29
N ASP A 55 -5.08 6.67 -6.94
CA ASP A 55 -5.23 7.29 -8.26
C ASP A 55 -4.37 6.63 -9.36
N GLY A 56 -3.83 5.44 -9.09
CA GLY A 56 -3.17 4.57 -10.07
C GLY A 56 -4.17 3.60 -10.71
N ASP A 57 -3.77 3.02 -11.85
CA ASP A 57 -4.49 1.86 -12.40
C ASP A 57 -4.32 0.65 -11.47
N GLU A 58 -3.15 0.55 -10.81
CA GLU A 58 -2.94 -0.29 -9.63
C GLU A 58 -2.37 0.53 -8.48
N ASN A 59 -2.66 0.10 -7.25
CA ASN A 59 -2.24 0.81 -6.05
C ASN A 59 -1.64 -0.16 -5.04
N ALA A 60 -0.50 0.24 -4.48
CA ALA A 60 0.23 -0.52 -3.48
C ALA A 60 0.37 0.28 -2.18
N ILE A 61 0.24 -0.38 -1.04
CA ILE A 61 0.69 0.12 0.26
C ILE A 61 1.79 -0.81 0.76
N VAL A 62 2.94 -0.24 1.14
CA VAL A 62 4.07 -0.99 1.70
C VAL A 62 4.52 -0.40 3.04
N ASP A 63 4.87 -1.27 3.98
CA ASP A 63 5.33 -0.91 5.34
C ASP A 63 4.35 -0.01 6.10
N PHE A 64 3.06 -0.09 5.79
CA PHE A 64 2.06 0.78 6.40
C PHE A 64 0.71 0.06 6.54
N LYS A 65 -0.15 0.68 7.35
CA LYS A 65 -1.44 0.15 7.76
C LYS A 65 -2.31 -0.28 6.57
N TYR A 66 -3.14 -1.29 6.80
CA TYR A 66 -4.06 -1.81 5.80
C TYR A 66 -5.19 -0.83 5.48
N SER A 67 -5.71 -0.90 4.25
CA SER A 67 -6.94 -0.24 3.83
C SER A 67 -7.88 -1.26 3.18
N PRO A 68 -9.17 -1.33 3.58
CA PRO A 68 -10.15 -2.22 2.95
C PRO A 68 -10.69 -1.67 1.61
N SER A 69 -10.05 -0.65 1.04
CA SER A 69 -10.44 -0.06 -0.23
C SER A 69 -10.34 -1.10 -1.36
N GLU A 70 -11.40 -1.23 -2.16
CA GLU A 70 -11.41 -2.09 -3.37
C GLU A 70 -10.38 -1.64 -4.43
N ARG A 71 -9.83 -0.42 -4.29
CA ARG A 71 -8.76 0.09 -5.18
C ARG A 71 -7.36 -0.35 -4.75
N LEU A 72 -7.20 -0.95 -3.57
CA LEU A 72 -5.92 -1.47 -3.11
C LEU A 72 -5.64 -2.80 -3.81
N THR A 73 -4.58 -2.84 -4.61
CA THR A 73 -4.20 -4.02 -5.39
C THR A 73 -3.11 -4.82 -4.70
N TRP A 74 -2.16 -4.13 -4.04
CA TRP A 74 -1.02 -4.74 -3.38
C TRP A 74 -0.88 -4.22 -1.95
N TRP A 75 -0.62 -5.11 -1.00
CA TRP A 75 -0.34 -4.73 0.37
C TRP A 75 0.70 -5.63 1.01
N PHE A 76 1.72 -5.02 1.62
CA PHE A 76 2.77 -5.71 2.34
C PHE A 76 3.10 -4.93 3.61
N ASP A 77 2.97 -5.58 4.76
CA ASP A 77 3.25 -4.97 6.06
C ASP A 77 3.70 -6.03 7.07
N HIS A 78 4.39 -5.59 8.12
CA HIS A 78 4.88 -6.44 9.22
C HIS A 78 4.45 -5.95 10.60
N HIS A 79 3.77 -4.80 10.69
CA HIS A 79 3.35 -4.26 11.96
C HIS A 79 2.24 -5.12 12.59
N GLN A 80 2.38 -5.43 13.89
CA GLN A 80 1.29 -6.05 14.66
C GLN A 80 0.02 -5.16 14.68
N SER A 81 0.21 -3.84 14.56
CA SER A 81 -0.88 -2.85 14.52
C SER A 81 -1.29 -2.46 13.09
N ALA A 82 -1.04 -3.34 12.10
CA ALA A 82 -1.38 -3.16 10.70
C ALA A 82 -2.85 -2.75 10.46
N PHE A 83 -3.78 -3.42 11.15
CA PHE A 83 -5.21 -3.18 11.02
C PHE A 83 -5.66 -2.09 12.00
N LEU A 84 -6.47 -1.14 11.50
CA LEU A 84 -7.06 -0.08 12.33
C LEU A 84 -8.23 -0.60 13.16
N THR A 85 -8.97 -1.56 12.60
CA THR A 85 -10.14 -2.16 13.23
C THR A 85 -10.15 -3.68 13.05
N PRO A 86 -10.85 -4.44 13.92
CA PRO A 86 -11.06 -5.87 13.71
C PRO A 86 -11.79 -6.19 12.40
N GLN A 87 -12.61 -5.28 11.90
CA GLN A 87 -13.32 -5.41 10.61
C GLN A 87 -12.35 -5.37 9.44
N ASP A 88 -11.33 -4.52 9.50
CA ASP A 88 -10.27 -4.46 8.49
C ASP A 88 -9.49 -5.79 8.43
N GLU A 89 -9.16 -6.36 9.59
CA GLU A 89 -8.51 -7.67 9.66
C GLU A 89 -9.41 -8.79 9.13
N ALA A 90 -10.69 -8.78 9.50
CA ALA A 90 -11.66 -9.75 9.00
C ALA A 90 -11.84 -9.64 7.48
N HIS A 91 -11.88 -8.43 6.95
CA HIS A 91 -11.93 -8.16 5.51
C HIS A 91 -10.71 -8.78 4.80
N PHE A 92 -9.50 -8.48 5.26
CA PHE A 92 -8.28 -9.07 4.72
C PHE A 92 -8.28 -10.61 4.80
N ARG A 93 -8.70 -11.20 5.93
CA ARG A 93 -8.77 -12.66 6.10
C ARG A 93 -9.84 -13.32 5.23
N ALA A 94 -10.90 -12.60 4.88
CA ALA A 94 -11.96 -13.08 4.02
C ALA A 94 -11.53 -13.12 2.55
N ASP A 95 -10.57 -12.29 2.15
CA ASP A 95 -10.03 -12.26 0.79
C ASP A 95 -9.38 -13.61 0.43
N LYS A 96 -9.67 -14.10 -0.78
CA LYS A 96 -9.19 -15.36 -1.36
C LYS A 96 -8.62 -15.16 -2.76
N SER A 97 -8.46 -13.91 -3.20
CA SER A 97 -8.06 -13.56 -4.56
C SER A 97 -6.57 -13.77 -4.85
N GLY A 98 -5.77 -14.09 -3.82
CA GLY A 98 -4.33 -14.34 -3.91
C GLY A 98 -3.92 -15.30 -5.03
#